data_AF-A0A2A4SHF2-F1
#
_entry.id   AF-A0A2A4SHF2-F1
#
_cell.length_a   1.000
_cell.length_b   1.000
_cell.length_c   1.000
_cell.angle_alpha   90.00
_cell.angle_beta   90.00
_cell.angle_gamma   90.00
#
_symmetry.space_group_name_H-M   'P 1'
#
loop_
_entity.id
_entity.type
_entity.pdbx_description
1 polymer ?
#
loop_
_entity_poly.entity_id
_entity_poly.type
_entity_poly.pdbx_seq_one_letter_code
_entity_poly.pdbx_strand_id
1 'polypeptide(L)'
;MEKNRGISSLSILIIIAILIIGGIVLSQRTASVPLDTSVALAQGCEESGGEWLSEYNECEYGSAEWCQESSGEFLSCESVCRHNPDPNAICTEQCVAVCVFQDADVQSGIKIF
;
A
#
# COMPACT_ATOMS: atom_id res chain seq x y z
N MET A 1 53.30 21.34 -29.73
CA MET A 1 52.37 21.65 -28.61
C MET A 1 50.95 21.63 -29.16
N GLU A 2 50.01 21.23 -28.33
CA GLU A 2 48.90 20.33 -28.64
C GLU A 2 47.78 20.79 -29.59
N LYS A 3 47.28 19.76 -30.27
CA LYS A 3 46.19 19.68 -31.24
C LYS A 3 44.84 19.84 -30.52
N ASN A 4 44.29 21.05 -30.56
CA ASN A 4 42.94 21.33 -30.06
C ASN A 4 41.90 20.65 -30.96
N ARG A 5 41.48 19.44 -30.57
CA ARG A 5 40.50 18.62 -31.28
C ARG A 5 39.09 19.15 -30.98
N GLY A 6 38.52 19.84 -31.96
CA GLY A 6 37.12 20.26 -31.94
C GLY A 6 36.22 19.06 -31.69
N ILE A 7 35.47 19.13 -30.59
CA ILE A 7 34.39 18.19 -30.27
C ILE A 7 33.35 18.38 -31.38
N SER A 8 33.21 17.34 -32.21
CA SER A 8 32.25 17.33 -33.32
C SER A 8 30.86 17.61 -32.78
N SER A 9 30.11 18.54 -33.39
CA SER A 9 28.78 18.98 -32.94
C SER A 9 27.80 17.82 -32.74
N LEU A 10 28.02 16.70 -33.43
CA LEU A 10 27.27 15.45 -33.29
C LEU A 10 27.42 14.82 -31.89
N SER A 11 28.58 14.92 -31.25
CA SER A 11 28.84 14.37 -29.92
C SER A 11 28.10 15.15 -28.82
N ILE A 12 27.92 16.46 -29.00
CA ILE A 12 27.18 17.31 -28.06
C ILE A 12 25.68 16.94 -28.09
N LEU A 13 25.12 16.71 -29.27
CA LEU A 13 23.73 16.29 -29.43
C LEU A 13 23.44 14.92 -28.80
N ILE A 14 24.38 13.98 -28.88
CA ILE A 14 24.25 12.65 -28.27
C ILE A 14 24.25 12.75 -26.74
N ILE A 15 25.11 13.59 -26.14
CA ILE A 15 25.15 13.78 -24.69
C ILE A 15 23.85 14.43 -24.20
N ILE A 16 23.33 15.42 -24.91
CA ILE A 16 22.04 16.06 -24.58
C ILE A 16 20.89 15.05 -24.69
N ALA A 17 20.86 14.22 -25.73
CA ALA A 17 19.85 13.18 -25.88
C ALA A 17 19.90 12.15 -24.74
N ILE A 18 21.09 11.74 -24.29
CA ILE A 18 21.26 10.81 -23.16
C ILE A 18 20.81 11.44 -21.84
N LEU A 19 21.07 12.72 -21.61
CA LEU A 19 20.61 13.44 -20.42
C LEU A 19 19.10 13.63 -20.41
N ILE A 20 18.47 13.87 -21.57
CA ILE A 20 17.01 13.94 -21.71
C ILE A 20 16.39 12.56 -21.45
N ILE A 21 16.91 11.51 -22.09
CA ILE A 21 16.38 10.14 -21.93
C ILE A 21 16.61 9.63 -20.49
N GLY A 22 17.79 9.87 -19.91
CA GLY A 22 18.15 9.45 -18.56
C GLY A 22 17.42 10.23 -17.45
N GLY A 23 17.13 11.52 -17.68
CA GLY A 23 16.39 12.35 -16.73
C GLY A 23 14.91 11.99 -16.60
N ILE A 24 14.29 11.46 -17.65
CA ILE A 24 12.86 11.08 -17.65
C ILE A 24 12.60 9.84 -16.77
N VAL A 25 13.59 8.95 -16.60
CA VAL A 25 13.41 7.66 -15.91
C VAL A 25 13.41 7.79 -14.37
N LEU A 26 13.91 8.89 -13.80
CA LEU A 26 14.06 9.06 -12.35
C LEU A 26 12.82 9.60 -11.61
N SER A 27 11.73 9.95 -12.30
CA SER A 27 10.63 10.70 -11.68
C SER A 27 9.40 9.87 -11.25
N GLN A 28 9.45 8.52 -11.27
CA GLN A 28 8.24 7.69 -11.10
C GLN A 28 8.24 6.70 -9.92
N ARG A 29 8.77 7.03 -8.74
CA ARG A 29 8.49 6.22 -7.55
C ARG A 29 8.24 7.06 -6.30
N THR A 30 7.07 7.68 -6.25
CA THR A 30 6.40 7.99 -4.98
C THR A 30 5.00 7.39 -5.06
N ALA A 31 4.87 6.12 -4.68
CA ALA A 31 3.57 5.56 -4.36
C ALA A 31 3.15 6.14 -3.01
N SER A 32 2.60 7.36 -3.02
CA SER A 32 1.87 7.88 -1.86
C SER A 32 0.53 7.16 -1.85
N VAL A 33 0.30 6.33 -0.84
CA VAL A 33 -1.03 5.78 -0.54
C VAL A 33 -2.00 6.96 -0.44
N PRO A 34 -3.12 6.98 -1.17
CA PRO A 34 -4.17 7.97 -0.96
C PRO A 34 -4.66 7.84 0.48
N LEU A 35 -4.34 8.84 1.30
CA LEU A 35 -4.74 8.93 2.71
C LEU A 35 -6.26 8.78 2.90
N ASP A 36 -7.02 9.14 1.86
CA ASP A 36 -8.49 9.19 1.92
C ASP A 36 -9.14 7.80 2.03
N THR A 37 -8.56 6.75 1.44
CA THR A 37 -9.19 5.42 1.45
C THR A 37 -9.01 4.71 2.79
N SER A 38 -7.84 4.82 3.42
CA SER A 38 -7.60 4.18 4.73
C SER A 38 -8.48 4.80 5.80
N VAL A 39 -8.72 6.11 5.72
CA VAL A 39 -9.66 6.83 6.60
C VAL A 39 -11.09 6.34 6.38
N ALA A 40 -11.52 6.15 5.12
CA ALA A 40 -12.85 5.65 4.81
C ALA A 40 -13.07 4.21 5.29
N LEU A 41 -12.08 3.33 5.12
CA LEU A 41 -12.14 1.94 5.61
C LEU A 41 -12.17 1.89 7.15
N ALA A 42 -11.36 2.71 7.81
CA ALA A 42 -11.36 2.82 9.27
C ALA A 42 -12.73 3.27 9.79
N GLN A 43 -13.30 4.31 9.20
CA GLN A 43 -14.64 4.79 9.57
C GLN A 43 -15.71 3.71 9.32
N GLY A 44 -15.69 3.05 8.17
CA GLY A 44 -16.62 1.97 7.85
C GLY A 44 -16.52 0.78 8.81
N CYS A 45 -15.30 0.46 9.25
CA CYS A 45 -15.05 -0.56 10.27
C CYS A 45 -15.72 -0.19 11.60
N GLU A 46 -15.49 1.03 12.08
CA GLU A 46 -16.07 1.52 13.34
C GLU A 46 -17.61 1.61 13.28
N GLU A 47 -18.17 2.09 12.17
CA GLU A 47 -19.61 2.15 11.94
C GLU A 47 -20.27 0.77 11.87
N SER A 48 -19.50 -0.25 11.44
CA SER A 48 -19.91 -1.65 11.43
C SER A 48 -19.73 -2.35 12.79
N GLY A 49 -19.26 -1.62 13.81
CA GLY A 49 -19.04 -2.14 15.16
C GLY A 49 -17.71 -2.88 15.35
N GLY A 50 -16.77 -2.71 14.43
CA GLY A 50 -15.44 -3.28 14.50
C GLY A 50 -14.38 -2.34 15.09
N GLU A 51 -13.16 -2.84 15.18
CA GLU A 51 -11.96 -2.10 15.58
C GLU A 51 -10.93 -2.09 14.45
N TRP A 52 -10.55 -0.90 14.00
CA TRP A 52 -9.59 -0.76 12.90
C TRP A 52 -8.14 -0.80 13.40
N LEU A 53 -7.36 -1.72 12.84
CA LEU A 53 -5.93 -1.88 13.07
C LEU A 53 -5.14 -1.33 11.88
N SER A 54 -4.77 -0.06 11.98
CA SER A 54 -4.17 0.70 10.87
C SER A 54 -2.85 0.14 10.36
N GLU A 55 -2.06 -0.46 11.25
CA GLU A 55 -0.74 -1.04 10.97
C GLU A 55 -0.82 -2.29 10.11
N TYR A 56 -1.98 -2.96 10.12
CA TYR A 56 -2.21 -4.23 9.44
C TYR A 56 -3.24 -4.12 8.31
N ASN A 57 -3.91 -2.96 8.18
CA ASN A 57 -5.07 -2.79 7.31
C ASN A 57 -6.15 -3.85 7.59
N GLU A 58 -6.47 -4.00 8.88
CA GLU A 58 -7.41 -5.00 9.36
C GLU A 58 -8.55 -4.35 10.14
N CYS A 59 -9.76 -4.89 10.01
CA CYS A 59 -10.89 -4.57 10.88
C CYS A 59 -11.25 -5.80 11.70
N GLU A 60 -11.04 -5.76 13.01
CA GLU A 60 -11.48 -6.81 13.92
C GLU A 60 -12.98 -6.64 14.23
N TYR A 61 -13.68 -7.75 14.43
CA TYR A 61 -15.11 -7.81 14.81
C TYR A 61 -16.09 -7.19 13.80
N GLY A 62 -15.61 -6.70 12.67
CA GLY A 62 -16.45 -6.23 11.56
C GLY A 62 -17.34 -7.33 10.98
N SER A 63 -18.47 -6.94 10.39
CA SER A 63 -19.39 -7.89 9.78
C SER A 63 -18.82 -8.47 8.48
N ALA A 64 -19.16 -9.73 8.18
CA ALA A 64 -18.78 -10.37 6.93
C ALA A 64 -19.36 -9.66 5.70
N GLU A 65 -20.56 -9.11 5.84
CA GLU A 65 -21.27 -8.37 4.78
C GLU A 65 -20.52 -7.09 4.43
N TRP A 66 -20.24 -6.22 5.41
CA TRP A 66 -19.47 -4.99 5.20
C TRP A 66 -18.07 -5.28 4.65
N CYS A 67 -17.41 -6.33 5.15
CA CYS A 67 -16.09 -6.71 4.68
C CYS A 67 -16.09 -7.03 3.19
N GLN A 68 -17.06 -7.83 2.72
CA GLN A 68 -17.20 -8.19 1.31
C GLN A 68 -17.60 -6.99 0.45
N GLU A 69 -18.53 -6.14 0.93
CA GLU A 69 -18.94 -4.91 0.25
C GLU A 69 -17.77 -3.92 0.10
N SER A 70 -16.87 -3.90 1.08
CA SER A 70 -15.67 -3.06 1.08
C SER A 70 -14.50 -3.68 0.30
N SER A 71 -14.71 -4.81 -0.38
CA SER A 71 -13.68 -5.56 -1.12
C SER A 71 -12.55 -6.14 -0.25
N GLY A 72 -12.81 -6.35 1.04
CA GLY A 72 -11.88 -7.03 1.96
C GLY A 72 -12.07 -8.55 1.96
N GLU A 73 -11.09 -9.25 2.53
CA GLU A 73 -11.14 -10.69 2.78
C GLU A 73 -11.61 -10.97 4.21
N PHE A 74 -12.77 -11.61 4.34
CA PHE A 74 -13.33 -11.94 5.66
C PHE A 74 -12.77 -13.27 6.17
N LEU A 75 -12.07 -13.21 7.30
CA LEU A 75 -11.55 -14.34 8.04
C LEU A 75 -12.36 -14.51 9.32
N SER A 76 -13.15 -15.58 9.40
CA SER A 76 -14.10 -15.79 10.49
C SER A 76 -13.46 -16.20 11.83
N CYS A 77 -12.20 -16.67 11.80
CA CYS A 77 -11.45 -17.02 12.99
C CYS A 77 -9.95 -16.84 12.73
N GLU A 78 -9.41 -15.73 13.20
CA GLU A 78 -7.99 -15.46 13.31
C GLU A 78 -7.55 -15.45 14.78
N SER A 79 -6.27 -15.72 15.01
CA SER A 79 -5.72 -15.70 16.37
C SER A 79 -5.61 -14.26 16.89
N VAL A 80 -6.00 -14.05 18.15
CA VAL A 80 -5.71 -12.82 18.91
C VAL A 80 -4.21 -12.48 18.99
N CYS A 81 -3.34 -13.46 18.71
CA CYS A 81 -1.89 -13.32 18.80
C CYS A 81 -1.18 -13.14 17.46
N ARG A 82 -1.90 -13.08 16.33
CA ARG A 82 -1.29 -13.07 14.99
C ARG A 82 -0.28 -11.94 14.75
N HIS A 83 -0.34 -10.87 15.55
CA HIS A 83 0.56 -9.73 15.49
C HIS A 83 1.61 -9.71 16.62
N ASN A 84 1.67 -10.75 17.46
CA ASN A 84 2.65 -10.80 18.54
C ASN A 84 4.05 -11.07 17.98
N PRO A 85 5.03 -10.18 18.22
CA PRO A 85 6.39 -10.37 17.72
C PRO A 85 7.20 -11.42 18.48
N ASP A 86 6.75 -11.86 19.67
CA ASP A 86 7.45 -12.89 20.45
C ASP A 86 6.97 -14.30 20.08
N PRO A 87 7.83 -15.14 19.46
CA PRO A 87 7.45 -16.50 19.08
C PRO A 87 7.23 -17.44 20.28
N ASN A 88 7.60 -17.04 21.50
CA ASN A 88 7.43 -17.84 22.71
C ASN A 88 6.23 -17.40 23.56
N ALA A 89 5.48 -16.38 23.12
CA ALA A 89 4.32 -15.92 23.84
C ALA A 89 3.25 -17.01 23.89
N ILE A 90 2.66 -17.22 25.06
CA ILE A 90 1.53 -18.13 25.22
C ILE A 90 0.29 -17.44 24.67
N CYS A 91 -0.31 -18.07 23.67
CA CYS A 91 -1.49 -17.56 22.99
C CYS A 91 -2.70 -18.42 23.29
N THR A 92 -3.77 -17.78 23.73
CA THR A 92 -5.05 -18.46 23.92
C THR A 92 -5.68 -18.77 22.56
N GLU A 93 -6.34 -19.91 22.44
CA GLU A 93 -7.10 -20.32 21.24
C GLU A 93 -8.43 -19.56 21.13
N GLN A 94 -8.36 -18.23 21.10
CA GLN A 94 -9.51 -17.36 20.89
C GLN A 94 -9.59 -16.96 19.42
N CYS A 95 -10.78 -17.12 18.84
CA CYS A 95 -11.09 -16.68 17.49
C CYS A 95 -11.55 -15.22 17.51
N VAL A 96 -10.95 -14.40 16.67
CA VAL A 96 -11.44 -13.06 16.32
C VAL A 96 -11.79 -13.04 14.85
N ALA A 97 -12.97 -12.53 14.51
CA ALA A 97 -13.32 -12.29 13.11
C ALA A 97 -12.55 -11.06 12.62
N VAL A 98 -11.93 -11.15 11.45
CA VAL A 98 -11.08 -10.10 10.89
C VAL A 98 -11.45 -9.88 9.43
N CYS A 99 -11.51 -8.63 9.01
CA CYS A 99 -11.54 -8.25 7.59
C CYS A 99 -10.16 -7.70 7.20
N VAL A 100 -9.50 -8.32 6.21
CA VAL A 100 -8.15 -7.95 5.76
C VAL A 100 -8.22 -7.22 4.42
N PHE A 101 -7.47 -6.13 4.27
CA PHE A 101 -7.37 -5.37 3.03
C PHE A 101 -5.93 -5.40 2.50
N GLN A 102 -5.74 -5.64 1.20
CA GLN A 102 -4.40 -5.52 0.61
C GLN A 102 -4.04 -4.04 0.42
N ASP A 103 -2.73 -3.75 0.39
CA ASP A 103 -2.25 -2.38 0.11
C ASP A 103 -2.79 -1.81 -1.20
N ALA A 104 -3.06 -2.66 -2.19
CA ALA A 104 -3.67 -2.26 -3.46
C ALA A 104 -5.15 -1.85 -3.30
N ASP A 105 -5.87 -2.50 -2.39
CA ASP A 105 -7.29 -2.26 -2.12
C ASP A 105 -7.46 -0.93 -1.37
N VAL A 106 -6.56 -0.65 -0.43
CA VAL A 106 -6.44 0.65 0.25
C VAL A 106 -6.03 1.76 -0.73
N GLN A 107 -5.35 1.44 -1.83
CA GLN A 107 -4.93 2.46 -2.82
C GLN A 107 -5.93 2.71 -3.94
N SER A 108 -6.91 1.82 -4.13
CA SER A 108 -7.77 1.85 -5.31
C SER A 108 -8.93 2.85 -5.24
N GLY A 109 -9.20 3.44 -4.06
CA GLY A 109 -10.25 4.45 -3.88
C GLY A 109 -11.59 3.94 -4.40
N ILE A 110 -12.25 3.11 -3.58
CA ILE A 110 -13.55 2.47 -3.84
C ILE A 110 -14.41 3.28 -4.83
N LYS A 111 -14.54 2.77 -6.06
CA LYS A 111 -15.55 3.23 -7.01
C LYS A 111 -16.90 2.66 -6.59
N ILE A 112 -17.64 3.47 -5.85
CA ILE A 112 -19.05 3.24 -5.54
C ILE A 112 -19.83 3.47 -6.85
N PHE A 113 -20.37 2.39 -7.43
CA PHE A 113 -21.44 2.44 -8.44
C PHE A 113 -22.77 2.17 -7.76
#